data_AF-A0A7V4M052-F1
#
_entry.id   AF-A0A7V4M052-F1
#
_cell.length_a   1.000
_cell.length_b   1.000
_cell.length_c   1.000
_cell.angle_alpha   90.00
_cell.angle_beta   90.00
_cell.angle_gamma   90.00
#
_symmetry.space_group_name_H-M   'P 1'
#
loop_
_entity.id
_entity.type
_entity.pdbx_description
1 polymer ?
#
loop_
_entity_poly.entity_id
_entity_poly.type
_entity_poly.pdbx_seq_one_letter_code
_entity_poly.pdbx_strand_id
1 'polypeptide(L)'
;VEIWNDPLMTAGRNSFISDIVRLAGGINAGDDAENDYFRVSGEWVVNKNPDVIVCLYMSQSNGVADMVRKREGWETVKAVRNGAVYDGFDNNVMLRPGPRIMDAVIALRRAIGVIK
;
A
#
# COMPACT_ATOMS: atom_id res chain seq x y z
N VAL A 1 0.50 0.31 -3.14
CA VAL A 1 -0.43 0.10 -2.01
C VAL A 1 -1.26 -1.14 -2.32
N GLU A 2 -1.49 -2.04 -1.37
CA GLU A 2 -2.28 -3.25 -1.60
C GLU A 2 -3.70 -3.09 -1.07
N ILE A 3 -4.68 -3.20 -1.96
CA ILE A 3 -6.10 -3.01 -1.63
C ILE A 3 -6.86 -4.34 -1.48
N TRP A 4 -6.34 -5.41 -2.07
CA TRP A 4 -6.91 -6.75 -1.99
C TRP A 4 -5.84 -7.81 -2.27
N ASN A 5 -5.94 -8.99 -1.64
CA ASN A 5 -4.92 -10.04 -1.72
C ASN A 5 -5.18 -11.11 -2.80
N ASP A 6 -6.44 -11.43 -3.12
CA ASP A 6 -6.76 -12.47 -4.12
C ASP A 6 -8.06 -12.18 -4.91
N PRO A 7 -7.97 -11.81 -6.20
CA PRO A 7 -6.74 -11.56 -6.94
C PRO A 7 -6.00 -10.33 -6.38
N LEU A 8 -4.67 -10.34 -6.43
CA LEU A 8 -3.85 -9.24 -5.92
C LEU A 8 -4.17 -7.93 -6.67
N MET A 9 -4.53 -6.88 -5.93
CA MET A 9 -4.91 -5.59 -6.50
C MET A 9 -4.16 -4.42 -5.84
N THR A 10 -3.84 -3.43 -6.66
CA THR A 10 -3.21 -2.16 -6.26
C THR A 10 -4.02 -0.98 -6.75
N ALA A 11 -3.71 0.19 -6.20
CA ALA A 11 -4.23 1.48 -6.66
C ALA A 11 -3.30 2.07 -7.73
N GLY A 12 -3.88 2.67 -8.77
CA GLY A 12 -3.18 3.36 -9.85
C GLY A 12 -3.25 4.88 -9.76
N ARG A 13 -2.76 5.56 -10.80
CA ARG A 13 -2.48 7.01 -10.78
C ARG A 13 -3.67 7.87 -10.41
N ASN A 14 -4.84 7.55 -10.95
CA ASN A 14 -6.05 8.36 -10.81
C ASN A 14 -6.84 8.04 -9.52
N SER A 15 -6.34 7.11 -8.70
CA SER A 15 -7.00 6.75 -7.44
C SER A 15 -6.81 7.79 -6.35
N PHE A 16 -7.83 7.91 -5.50
CA PHE A 16 -7.77 8.64 -4.24
C PHE A 16 -6.60 8.20 -3.34
N ILE A 17 -6.28 6.89 -3.36
CA ILE A 17 -5.17 6.34 -2.58
C ILE A 17 -3.82 6.86 -3.11
N SER A 18 -3.64 6.95 -4.42
CA SER A 18 -2.44 7.54 -5.03
C SER A 18 -2.30 9.02 -4.66
N ASP A 19 -3.41 9.78 -4.61
CA ASP A 19 -3.39 11.16 -4.14
C ASP A 19 -2.89 11.27 -2.69
N ILE A 20 -3.38 10.41 -1.79
CA ILE A 20 -2.91 10.35 -0.40
C ILE A 20 -1.41 10.01 -0.34
N VAL A 21 -0.94 9.04 -1.14
CA VAL A 21 0.48 8.66 -1.20
C VAL A 21 1.34 9.86 -1.60
N ARG A 22 0.94 10.59 -2.64
CA ARG A 22 1.65 11.76 -3.13
C ARG A 22 1.66 12.89 -2.09
N LEU A 23 0.52 13.16 -1.46
CA LEU A 23 0.42 14.16 -0.38
C LEU A 23 1.25 13.80 0.85
N ALA A 24 1.39 12.50 1.15
CA ALA A 24 2.25 12.02 2.23
C ALA A 24 3.75 12.15 1.91
N GLY A 25 4.11 12.43 0.66
CA GLY A 25 5.48 12.55 0.16
C GLY A 25 6.06 11.26 -0.43
N GLY A 26 5.22 10.26 -0.71
CA GLY A 26 5.61 9.01 -1.35
C GLY A 26 5.35 9.00 -2.86
N ILE A 27 5.80 7.91 -3.48
CA ILE A 27 5.50 7.57 -4.88
C ILE A 27 4.80 6.21 -4.87
N ASN A 28 3.62 6.13 -5.49
CA ASN A 28 2.89 4.87 -5.52
C ASN A 28 3.37 4.00 -6.69
N ALA A 29 3.80 2.77 -6.40
CA ALA A 29 4.32 1.84 -7.40
C ALA A 29 3.34 1.53 -8.55
N GLY A 30 2.03 1.73 -8.32
CA GLY A 30 0.97 1.53 -9.31
C GLY A 30 0.69 2.73 -10.22
N ASP A 31 1.38 3.87 -10.04
CA ASP A 31 1.10 5.11 -10.79
C ASP A 31 1.43 5.02 -12.29
N ASP A 32 2.02 3.93 -12.75
CA ASP A 32 2.20 3.66 -14.20
C ASP A 32 0.88 3.31 -14.90
N ALA A 33 -0.15 2.90 -14.17
CA ALA A 33 -1.47 2.62 -14.73
C ALA A 33 -2.42 3.80 -14.52
N GLU A 34 -3.18 4.15 -15.57
CA GLU A 34 -4.23 5.17 -15.50
C GLU A 34 -5.51 4.66 -14.81
N ASN A 35 -5.69 3.34 -14.70
CA ASN A 35 -6.81 2.76 -13.97
C ASN A 35 -6.73 3.10 -12.48
N ASP A 36 -7.85 3.46 -11.87
CA ASP A 36 -7.92 3.72 -10.42
C ASP A 36 -7.48 2.51 -9.60
N TYR A 37 -7.95 1.31 -9.98
CA TYR A 37 -7.63 0.07 -9.32
C TYR A 37 -7.47 -1.04 -10.35
N PHE A 38 -6.41 -1.83 -10.22
CA PHE A 38 -6.11 -2.88 -11.19
C PHE A 38 -5.42 -4.07 -10.54
N ARG A 39 -5.49 -5.21 -11.22
CA ARG A 39 -4.86 -6.46 -10.78
C ARG A 39 -3.38 -6.46 -11.14
N VAL A 40 -2.55 -7.00 -10.27
CA VAL A 40 -1.11 -7.20 -10.49
C VAL A 40 -0.71 -8.62 -10.09
N SER A 41 0.41 -9.12 -10.62
CA SER A 41 0.99 -10.38 -10.18
C SER A 41 1.96 -10.17 -9.00
N GLY A 42 2.31 -11.25 -8.29
CA GLY A 42 3.38 -11.21 -7.30
C GLY A 42 4.72 -10.80 -7.92
N GLU A 43 5.03 -11.32 -9.11
CA GLU A 43 6.25 -10.96 -9.86
C GLU A 43 6.31 -9.47 -10.21
N TRP A 44 5.16 -8.85 -10.52
CA TRP A 44 5.10 -7.41 -10.73
C TRP A 44 5.55 -6.64 -9.48
N VAL A 45 5.13 -7.08 -8.28
CA VAL A 45 5.55 -6.46 -7.01
C VAL A 45 7.05 -6.68 -6.76
N VAL A 46 7.55 -7.90 -7.03
CA VAL A 46 8.98 -8.22 -6.92
C VAL A 46 9.81 -7.32 -7.83
N ASN A 47 9.39 -7.13 -9.10
CA ASN A 47 10.07 -6.27 -10.06
C ASN A 47 9.98 -4.78 -9.68
N LYS A 48 8.85 -4.32 -9.13
CA LYS A 48 8.70 -2.95 -8.61
C LYS A 48 9.55 -2.70 -7.37
N ASN A 49 9.81 -3.74 -6.58
CA ASN A 49 10.66 -3.74 -5.40
C ASN A 49 10.42 -2.54 -4.46
N PRO A 50 9.19 -2.35 -3.95
CA PRO A 50 8.84 -1.18 -3.16
C PRO A 50 9.60 -1.11 -1.83
N ASP A 51 9.92 0.10 -1.38
CA ASP A 51 10.56 0.32 -0.07
C ASP A 51 9.56 0.17 1.09
N VAL A 52 8.25 0.39 0.85
CA VAL A 52 7.16 0.20 1.82
C VAL A 52 5.96 -0.48 1.17
N ILE A 53 5.33 -1.40 1.89
CA ILE A 53 4.01 -1.97 1.53
C ILE A 53 2.98 -1.54 2.57
N VAL A 54 1.85 -1.03 2.09
CA VAL A 54 0.70 -0.60 2.91
C VAL A 54 -0.50 -1.43 2.48
N CYS A 55 -1.14 -2.08 3.44
CA CYS A 55 -2.26 -2.99 3.22
C CYS A 55 -3.55 -2.36 3.73
N LEU A 56 -4.53 -2.18 2.85
CA LEU A 56 -5.82 -1.53 3.13
C LEU A 56 -6.98 -2.49 2.87
N TYR A 57 -6.93 -3.69 3.45
CA TYR A 57 -7.96 -4.69 3.22
C TYR A 57 -9.21 -4.36 4.03
N MET A 58 -10.35 -4.31 3.35
CA MET A 58 -11.64 -4.01 4.00
C MET A 58 -12.15 -5.15 4.90
N SER A 59 -11.79 -6.39 4.58
CA SER A 59 -12.29 -7.60 5.26
C SER A 59 -11.38 -8.10 6.39
N GLN A 60 -10.18 -7.53 6.55
CA GLN A 60 -9.16 -8.01 7.50
C GLN A 60 -8.47 -6.80 8.13
N SER A 61 -8.58 -6.68 9.46
CA SER A 61 -8.05 -5.53 10.19
C SER A 61 -6.68 -5.77 10.82
N ASN A 62 -6.28 -7.02 11.10
CA ASN A 62 -5.03 -7.34 11.79
C ASN A 62 -4.34 -8.59 11.22
N GLY A 63 -3.01 -8.63 11.28
CA GLY A 63 -2.19 -9.77 10.87
C GLY A 63 -1.96 -9.87 9.36
N VAL A 64 -2.45 -8.89 8.60
CA VAL A 64 -2.26 -8.80 7.15
C VAL A 64 -0.79 -8.55 6.82
N ALA A 65 -0.13 -7.68 7.60
CA ALA A 65 1.29 -7.41 7.38
C ALA A 65 2.15 -8.69 7.53
N ASP A 66 1.85 -9.53 8.53
CA ASP A 66 2.56 -10.80 8.74
C ASP A 66 2.25 -11.83 7.65
N MET A 67 1.01 -11.87 7.15
CA MET A 67 0.66 -12.69 5.99
C MET A 67 1.46 -12.27 4.76
N VAL A 68 1.53 -10.97 4.46
CA VAL A 68 2.28 -10.43 3.32
C VAL A 68 3.77 -10.71 3.44
N ARG A 69 4.36 -10.56 4.64
CA ARG A 69 5.78 -10.88 4.91
C ARG A 69 6.14 -12.34 4.67
N LYS A 70 5.17 -13.26 4.79
CA LYS A 70 5.35 -14.71 4.60
C LYS A 70 5.03 -15.19 3.18
N ARG A 71 4.75 -14.29 2.24
CA ARG A 71 4.50 -14.67 0.84
C ARG A 71 5.77 -15.23 0.22
N GLU A 72 5.66 -16.45 -0.29
CA GLU A 72 6.73 -17.11 -1.03
C GLU A 72 7.17 -16.26 -2.23
N GLY A 73 8.48 -16.12 -2.42
CA GLY A 73 9.08 -15.35 -3.51
C GLY A 73 9.20 -13.85 -3.22
N TRP A 74 8.70 -13.35 -2.09
CA TRP A 74 8.81 -11.94 -1.70
C TRP A 74 9.97 -11.65 -0.74
N GLU A 75 10.81 -12.65 -0.43
CA GLU A 75 11.93 -12.54 0.50
C GLU A 75 12.97 -11.50 0.05
N THR A 76 13.01 -11.20 -1.24
CA THR A 76 13.93 -10.22 -1.85
C THR A 76 13.34 -8.81 -1.94
N VAL A 77 12.03 -8.65 -1.72
CA VAL A 77 11.36 -7.34 -1.74
C VAL A 77 11.84 -6.51 -0.56
N LYS A 78 12.33 -5.29 -0.84
CA LYS A 78 12.90 -4.39 0.19
C LYS A 78 11.94 -4.17 1.36
N ALA A 79 10.67 -3.88 1.09
CA ALA A 79 9.66 -3.70 2.13
C ALA A 79 9.54 -4.91 3.05
N VAL A 80 9.57 -6.14 2.51
CA VAL A 80 9.49 -7.38 3.30
C VAL A 80 10.77 -7.58 4.10
N ARG A 81 11.94 -7.48 3.45
CA ARG A 81 13.26 -7.64 4.09
C ARG A 81 13.49 -6.66 5.22
N ASN A 82 13.03 -5.42 5.06
CA ASN A 82 13.21 -4.36 6.05
C ASN A 82 12.08 -4.31 7.09
N GLY A 83 11.09 -5.21 7.01
CA GLY A 83 9.92 -5.21 7.90
C GLY A 83 8.95 -4.05 7.67
N ALA A 84 9.13 -3.26 6.61
CA ALA A 84 8.33 -2.10 6.22
C ALA A 84 7.02 -2.50 5.49
N VAL A 85 6.28 -3.41 6.12
CA VAL A 85 4.94 -3.83 5.71
C VAL A 85 3.96 -3.41 6.81
N TYR A 86 2.98 -2.58 6.46
CA TYR A 86 2.06 -1.97 7.42
C TYR A 86 0.62 -2.32 7.09
N ASP A 87 -0.16 -2.61 8.12
CA ASP A 87 -1.61 -2.81 8.11
C ASP A 87 -2.24 -2.01 9.28
N GLY A 88 -3.52 -2.26 9.60
CA GLY A 88 -4.19 -1.64 10.75
C GLY A 88 -4.56 -0.16 10.57
N PHE A 89 -4.60 0.34 9.33
CA PHE A 89 -5.07 1.70 9.03
C PHE A 89 -6.60 1.81 9.18
N ASP A 90 -7.10 3.00 9.53
CA ASP A 90 -8.55 3.27 9.50
C ASP A 90 -9.04 3.40 8.06
N ASN A 91 -9.64 2.34 7.54
CA ASN A 91 -10.21 2.29 6.19
C ASN A 91 -11.30 3.34 5.96
N ASN A 92 -12.02 3.82 6.98
CA ASN A 92 -13.00 4.90 6.81
C ASN A 92 -12.36 6.24 6.45
N VAL A 93 -11.06 6.38 6.70
CA VAL A 93 -10.28 7.56 6.35
C VAL A 93 -9.45 7.27 5.09
N MET A 94 -8.84 6.09 4.99
CA MET A 94 -7.95 5.73 3.87
C MET A 94 -8.68 5.51 2.54
N LEU A 95 -9.93 5.05 2.56
CA LEU A 95 -10.63 4.60 1.34
C LEU A 95 -11.83 5.48 0.96
N ARG A 96 -12.14 6.52 1.75
CA ARG A 96 -13.30 7.39 1.53
C ARG A 96 -12.85 8.85 1.45
N PRO A 97 -13.00 9.49 0.27
CA PRO A 97 -12.77 10.91 0.14
C PRO A 97 -13.66 11.71 1.11
N GLY A 98 -13.07 12.68 1.80
CA GLY A 98 -13.80 13.48 2.78
C GLY A 98 -12.90 14.45 3.56
N PRO A 99 -13.47 15.21 4.52
CA PRO A 99 -12.76 16.25 5.25
C PRO A 99 -11.59 15.74 6.11
N ARG A 100 -11.57 14.42 6.38
CA ARG A 100 -10.53 13.74 7.16
C ARG A 100 -9.34 13.27 6.31
N ILE A 101 -9.20 13.74 5.07
CA ILE A 101 -8.08 13.34 4.20
C ILE A 101 -6.71 13.55 4.86
N MET A 102 -6.56 14.60 5.67
CA MET A 102 -5.30 14.85 6.38
C MET A 102 -4.95 13.77 7.41
N ASP A 103 -5.95 13.10 7.99
CA ASP A 103 -5.71 11.98 8.90
C ASP A 103 -5.09 10.80 8.15
N ALA A 104 -5.58 10.51 6.93
CA ALA A 104 -4.99 9.50 6.05
C ALA A 104 -3.56 9.87 5.61
N VAL A 105 -3.34 11.13 5.22
CA VAL A 105 -2.01 11.62 4.84
C VAL A 105 -1.02 11.49 6.00
N ILE A 106 -1.41 11.87 7.22
CA ILE A 106 -0.56 11.75 8.42
C ILE A 106 -0.26 10.29 8.74
N ALA A 107 -1.27 9.41 8.70
CA ALA A 107 -1.10 7.98 8.95
C ALA A 107 -0.10 7.37 7.95
N LEU A 108 -0.24 7.69 6.66
CA LEU A 108 0.64 7.19 5.62
C LEU A 108 2.05 7.80 5.70
N ARG A 109 2.16 9.10 6.02
CA ARG A 109 3.46 9.76 6.21
C ARG A 109 4.25 9.12 7.35
N ARG A 110 3.59 8.67 8.42
CA ARG A 110 4.24 7.92 9.51
C ARG A 110 4.81 6.59 9.00
N ALA A 111 4.07 5.88 8.16
CA ALA A 111 4.56 4.62 7.57
C ALA A 111 5.75 4.85 6.61
N ILE A 112 5.72 5.92 5.80
CA ILE A 112 6.79 6.25 4.84
C ILE A 112 8.03 6.82 5.55
N GLY A 113 7.84 7.73 6.51
CA GLY A 113 8.91 8.49 7.17
C GLY A 113 9.77 7.69 8.17
N VAL A 114 9.52 6.39 8.33
CA VAL A 114 10.40 5.49 9.10
C VAL A 114 11.67 5.13 8.31
N ILE A 115 11.70 5.39 7.00
CA ILE A 115 12.90 5.20 6.17
C ILE A 115 13.89 6.35 6.45
N LYS A 116 14.99 6.03 7.14
CA LYS A 116 16.17 6.88 7.29
C LYS A 116 17.20 6.57 6.22
#